data_AF-A0A857C374-F1
#
_entry.id   AF-A0A857C374-F1
#
_cell.length_a   1.000
_cell.length_b   1.000
_cell.length_c   1.000
_cell.angle_alpha   90.00
_cell.angle_beta   90.00
_cell.angle_gamma   90.00
#
_symmetry.space_group_name_H-M   'P 1'
#
loop_
_entity.id
_entity.type
_entity.pdbx_description
1 polymer ?
#
loop_
_entity_poly.entity_id
_entity_poly.type
_entity_poly.pdbx_seq_one_letter_code
_entity_poly.pdbx_strand_id
1 'polypeptide(L)' 'MKSGSATWGMLVVAGALLALVPGCRDDEQNRPLHLEKGVYQGAEDAPLTAEEQRALQERGNRQRF' A
#
# COMPACT_ATOMS: atom_id res chain seq x y z
N MET A 1 -3.25 -4.57 -47.74
CA MET A 1 -3.43 -3.74 -46.53
C MET A 1 -4.21 -4.57 -45.50
N LYS A 2 -3.53 -5.39 -44.67
CA LYS A 2 -4.15 -6.29 -43.66
C LYS A 2 -3.50 -6.15 -42.28
N SER A 3 -2.61 -5.17 -42.10
CA SER A 3 -1.80 -4.99 -40.87
C SER A 3 -2.52 -4.22 -39.75
N GLY A 4 -3.59 -3.48 -40.06
CA GLY A 4 -4.29 -2.64 -39.08
C GLY A 4 -5.04 -3.41 -38.00
N SER A 5 -5.69 -4.53 -38.34
CA SER A 5 -6.41 -5.34 -37.36
C SER A 5 -5.47 -6.17 -36.48
N ALA A 6 -4.38 -6.67 -37.06
CA ALA A 6 -3.38 -7.45 -36.32
C ALA A 6 -2.59 -6.58 -35.32
N THR A 7 -2.22 -5.36 -35.71
CA THR A 7 -1.54 -4.40 -34.81
C THR A 7 -2.45 -3.94 -33.68
N TRP A 8 -3.74 -3.74 -33.95
CA TRP A 8 -4.69 -3.35 -32.92
C TRP A 8 -5.01 -4.49 -31.94
N GLY A 9 -5.16 -5.72 -32.45
CA GLY A 9 -5.29 -6.91 -31.60
C GLY A 9 -4.07 -7.11 -30.69
N MET A 10 -2.87 -6.88 -31.22
CA MET A 10 -1.63 -6.98 -30.44
C MET A 10 -1.52 -5.90 -29.36
N LEU A 11 -1.99 -4.67 -29.62
CA LEU A 11 -2.05 -3.61 -28.62
C LEU A 11 -3.04 -3.91 -27.49
N VAL A 12 -4.21 -4.48 -27.81
CA VAL A 12 -5.20 -4.87 -26.79
C VAL A 12 -4.65 -5.97 -25.88
N VAL A 13 -4.01 -6.99 -26.46
CA VAL A 13 -3.38 -8.07 -25.69
C VAL A 13 -2.24 -7.52 -24.81
N ALA A 14 -1.39 -6.65 -25.34
CA ALA A 14 -0.32 -6.03 -24.57
C ALA A 14 -0.84 -5.17 -23.40
N GLY A 15 -1.91 -4.38 -23.62
CA GLY A 15 -2.55 -3.58 -22.57
C GLY A 15 -3.18 -4.44 -21.48
N ALA A 16 -3.84 -5.53 -21.85
CA ALA A 16 -4.44 -6.46 -20.90
C ALA A 16 -3.38 -7.15 -20.01
N LEU A 17 -2.23 -7.50 -20.58
CA LEU A 17 -1.11 -8.10 -19.84
C LEU A 17 -0.48 -7.13 -18.83
N LEU A 18 -0.42 -5.83 -19.14
CA LEU A 18 0.08 -4.81 -18.21
C LEU A 18 -0.86 -4.57 -17.02
N ALA A 19 -2.18 -4.70 -17.23
CA ALA A 19 -3.18 -4.60 -16.15
C ALA A 19 -3.13 -5.78 -15.16
N LEU A 20 -2.51 -6.91 -15.54
CA LEU A 20 -2.33 -8.09 -14.70
C LEU A 20 -1.07 -8.03 -13.81
N VAL A 21 -0.23 -7.00 -13.96
CA VAL A 21 0.96 -6.83 -13.10
C VAL A 21 0.49 -6.37 -11.71
N PRO A 22 0.80 -7.10 -10.62
CA PRO A 22 0.36 -6.78 -9.26
C PRO A 22 1.07 -5.55 -8.63
N GLY A 23 1.46 -4.58 -9.46
CA GLY A 23 2.28 -3.42 -9.08
C GLY A 23 1.51 -2.19 -8.60
N CYS A 24 0.18 -2.13 -8.75
CA CYS A 24 -0.63 -1.08 -8.13
C CYS A 24 -1.01 -1.48 -6.70
N ARG A 25 -0.04 -1.49 -5.79
CA ARG A 25 -0.31 -1.47 -4.36
C ARG A 25 -0.29 -0.02 -3.92
N ASP A 26 -1.48 0.57 -3.79
CA ASP A 26 -1.64 1.97 -3.39
C ASP A 26 -0.88 2.30 -2.10
N ASP A 27 -0.80 1.32 -1.18
CA ASP A 27 -0.08 1.44 0.09
C ASP A 27 1.45 1.55 -0.05
N GLU A 28 2.02 1.20 -1.21
CA GLU A 28 3.47 1.19 -1.45
C GLU A 28 3.96 2.45 -2.20
N GLN A 29 3.05 3.25 -2.79
CA GLN A 29 3.38 4.40 -3.65
C GLN A 29 4.16 5.53 -2.97
N ASN A 30 4.15 5.60 -1.63
CA ASN A 30 4.79 6.68 -0.85
C ASN A 30 5.73 6.16 0.24
N ARG A 31 6.18 4.91 0.14
CA ARG A 31 7.05 4.33 1.16
C ARG A 31 8.48 4.91 1.03
N PRO A 32 9.09 5.42 2.11
CA PRO A 32 10.47 5.89 2.06
C PRO A 32 11.40 4.74 1.64
N LEU A 33 12.16 4.95 0.56
CA LEU A 33 13.16 3.99 0.08
C LEU A 33 14.50 4.12 0.80
N HIS A 34 14.78 5.31 1.35
CA HIS A 34 16.02 5.64 2.03
C HIS A 34 15.75 5.94 3.50
N LEU A 35 15.97 4.93 4.34
CA LEU A 35 15.81 5.05 5.78
C LEU A 35 17.10 5.60 6.42
N GLU A 36 16.96 6.68 7.17
CA GLU A 36 18.04 7.19 8.00
C GLU A 36 18.07 6.47 9.34
N LYS A 37 19.25 6.04 9.76
CA LYS A 37 19.40 5.26 11.00
C LYS A 37 19.01 6.11 12.20
N GLY A 38 18.04 5.62 12.97
CA GLY A 38 17.57 6.29 14.18
C GLY A 38 16.50 7.35 13.91
N VAL A 39 16.04 7.52 12.67
CA VAL A 39 14.98 8.46 12.30
C VAL A 39 13.74 7.69 11.87
N TYR A 40 12.61 7.98 12.51
CA TYR A 40 11.31 7.51 12.06
C TYR A 40 10.80 8.44 10.95
N GLN A 41 10.58 7.88 9.76
CA GLN A 41 10.11 8.62 8.58
C GLN A 41 8.66 8.28 8.21
N GLY A 42 7.93 7.60 9.10
CA GLY A 42 6.50 7.35 8.90
C GLY A 42 5.67 8.61 9.11
N ALA A 43 4.39 8.55 8.73
CA ALA A 43 3.44 9.60 9.07
C ALA A 43 3.32 9.75 10.59
N GLU A 44 3.01 10.95 11.04
CA GLU A 44 2.67 11.18 12.44
C GLU A 44 1.39 10.41 12.79
N ASP A 45 1.39 9.74 13.93
CA ASP A 45 0.23 9.01 14.41
C ASP A 45 -0.91 9.98 14.74
N ALA A 46 -2.15 9.56 14.46
CA ALA A 46 -3.31 10.30 14.92
C ALA A 46 -3.42 10.24 16.45
N PRO A 47 -3.90 11.32 17.11
CA PRO A 47 -4.16 11.27 18.54
C PRO A 47 -5.24 10.24 18.84
N LEU A 48 -5.02 9.46 19.91
CA LEU A 48 -5.99 8.47 20.36
C LEU A 48 -7.27 9.13 20.88
N THR A 49 -8.40 8.56 20.53
CA THR A 49 -9.68 8.85 21.18
C THR A 49 -9.72 8.31 22.61
N ALA A 50 -10.68 8.80 23.41
CA ALA A 50 -10.87 8.31 24.77
C ALA A 50 -11.24 6.82 24.79
N GLU A 51 -12.04 6.37 23.83
CA GLU A 51 -12.46 4.98 23.67
C GLU A 51 -11.28 4.08 23.32
N GLU A 52 -10.43 4.50 22.37
CA GLU A 52 -9.22 3.76 21.98
C GLU A 52 -8.23 3.67 23.13
N GLN A 53 -8.05 4.75 23.88
CA GLN A 53 -7.20 4.78 25.05
C GLN A 53 -7.68 3.81 26.13
N ARG A 54 -9.00 3.80 26.43
CA ARG A 54 -9.58 2.83 27.38
C ARG A 54 -9.39 1.39 26.91
N ALA A 55 -9.64 1.11 25.64
CA ALA A 55 -9.47 -0.23 25.08
C ALA A 55 -8.00 -0.71 25.15
N LEU A 56 -7.03 0.19 24.95
CA LEU A 56 -5.60 -0.09 25.11
C LEU A 56 -5.25 -0.43 26.56
N GLN A 57 -5.78 0.32 27.53
CA GLN A 57 -5.55 0.06 28.96
C GLN A 57 -6.11 -1.31 29.37
N GLU A 58 -7.32 -1.64 28.95
CA GLU A 58 -7.93 -2.95 29.22
C GLU A 58 -7.10 -4.11 28.63
N ARG A 59 -6.56 -3.94 27.41
CA ARG A 59 -5.63 -4.92 26.82
C ARG A 59 -4.37 -5.08 27.66
N GLY A 60 -3.74 -3.98 28.07
CA GLY A 60 -2.54 -4.02 28.90
C GLY A 60 -2.77 -4.69 30.25
N ASN A 61 -3.91 -4.43 30.89
CA ASN A 61 -4.27 -5.05 32.17
C ASN A 61 -4.40 -6.58 32.06
N ARG A 62 -4.89 -7.09 30.93
CA ARG A 62 -4.98 -8.55 30.68
C ARG A 62 -3.64 -9.23 30.39
N GLN A 63 -2.61 -8.44 30.08
CA GLN A 63 -1.26 -8.95 29.77
C GLN A 63 -0.30 -8.85 30.96
N ARG A 64 -0.76 -8.35 32.11
CA ARG A 64 0.02 -8.38 33.35
C ARG A 64 0.01 -9.81 33.91
N PHE A 65 1.21 -10.34 34.17
CA PHE A 65 1.45 -11.62 34.85
C PHE A 65 1.27 -11.50 36.37
#